data_AF-A0AAV9TLQ8-F1
#
_entry.id   AF-A0AAV9TLQ8-F1
#
_cell.length_a   1.000
_cell.length_b   1.000
_cell.length_c   1.000
_cell.angle_alpha   90.00
_cell.angle_beta   90.00
_cell.angle_gamma   90.00
#
_symmetry.space_group_name_H-M   'P 1'
#
loop_
_entity.id
_entity.type
_entity.pdbx_description
1 polymer ?
#
loop_
_entity_poly.entity_id
_entity_poly.type
_entity_poly.pdbx_seq_one_letter_code
_entity_poly.pdbx_strand_id
1 'polypeptide(L)'
;MTPSQVWPPQLLAEVIKITHLRLQVTRKRTGSLERISEEAYEILDRIQGFSPEQLSESKASSREDWACIGNVYKSAVALYCVLSLQSAAVLPETPTLRASCAAHGQHLQHLLSTSLSSPRTRMFMFWPLILLGVEAVHGDATTRDFVLKHLLELSRVVGTSVPLTAQRVLASFWASGDQSWDACFDRPYPFTTQIAVDVGRVYAPRQRDL
;
A
#
# COMPACT_ATOMS: atom_id res chain seq x y z
N MET A 1 18.76 -9.95 5.72
CA MET A 1 17.63 -9.31 6.41
C MET A 1 16.39 -10.18 6.22
N THR A 2 15.56 -10.34 7.25
CA THR A 2 14.28 -11.07 7.15
C THR A 2 13.17 -10.14 6.63
N PRO A 3 12.13 -10.65 5.95
CA PRO A 3 11.02 -9.84 5.41
C PRO A 3 10.33 -8.92 6.42
N SER A 4 10.39 -9.25 7.71
CA SER A 4 9.85 -8.45 8.82
C SER A 4 10.52 -7.09 9.03
N GLN A 5 11.69 -6.86 8.44
CA GLN A 5 12.47 -5.65 8.70
C GLN A 5 12.10 -4.48 7.79
N VAL A 6 11.21 -4.69 6.82
CA VAL A 6 10.91 -3.74 5.73
C VAL A 6 9.44 -3.28 5.73
N TRP A 7 8.62 -3.83 6.63
CA TRP A 7 7.21 -3.48 6.82
C TRP A 7 6.96 -3.07 8.27
N PRO A 8 6.09 -2.08 8.55
CA PRO A 8 5.53 -1.88 9.89
C PRO A 8 4.80 -3.17 10.33
N PRO A 9 5.25 -3.87 11.39
CA PRO A 9 4.73 -5.20 11.73
C PRO A 9 3.23 -5.21 12.04
N GLN A 10 2.73 -4.17 12.70
CA GLN A 10 1.31 -4.03 13.03
C GLN A 10 0.46 -3.94 11.76
N LEU A 11 0.88 -3.12 10.79
CA LEU A 11 0.17 -2.99 9.52
C LEU A 11 0.26 -4.25 8.67
N LEU A 12 1.39 -4.96 8.71
CA LEU A 12 1.53 -6.26 8.04
C LEU A 12 0.54 -7.29 8.62
N ALA A 13 0.34 -7.30 9.93
CA ALA A 13 -0.66 -8.16 10.56
C ALA A 13 -2.07 -7.85 10.05
N GLU A 14 -2.43 -6.57 9.89
CA GLU A 14 -3.73 -6.19 9.33
C GLU A 14 -3.86 -6.56 7.85
N VAL A 15 -2.81 -6.43 7.02
CA VAL A 15 -2.81 -6.91 5.62
C VAL A 15 -3.09 -8.41 5.54
N ILE A 16 -2.51 -9.20 6.44
CA ILE A 16 -2.74 -10.65 6.52
C ILE A 16 -4.20 -10.93 6.89
N LYS A 17 -4.77 -10.22 7.87
CA LYS A 17 -6.17 -10.36 8.27
C LYS A 17 -7.14 -9.99 7.14
N ILE A 18 -6.91 -8.88 6.42
CA ILE A 18 -7.71 -8.48 5.24
C ILE A 18 -7.71 -9.60 4.20
N THR A 19 -6.53 -10.14 3.90
CA THR A 19 -6.38 -11.24 2.95
C THR A 19 -7.11 -12.50 3.43
N HIS A 20 -7.08 -12.77 4.74
CA HIS A 20 -7.80 -13.87 5.34
C HIS A 20 -9.32 -13.71 5.21
N LEU A 21 -9.88 -12.52 5.47
CA LEU A 21 -11.31 -12.27 5.29
C LEU A 21 -11.76 -12.50 3.85
N ARG A 22 -11.00 -12.00 2.86
CA ARG A 22 -11.26 -12.27 1.43
C ARG A 22 -11.31 -13.76 1.10
N LEU A 23 -10.39 -14.54 1.68
CA LEU A 23 -10.36 -16.00 1.52
C LEU A 23 -11.55 -16.70 2.19
N GLN A 24 -12.02 -16.22 3.34
CA GLN A 24 -13.19 -16.80 4.01
C GLN A 24 -14.46 -16.68 3.16
N VAL A 25 -14.70 -15.49 2.58
CA VAL A 25 -15.86 -15.25 1.70
C VAL A 25 -15.78 -16.12 0.45
N THR A 26 -14.61 -16.18 -0.20
CA THR A 26 -14.39 -17.02 -1.38
C THR A 26 -14.69 -18.50 -1.11
N ARG A 27 -14.33 -19.00 0.08
CA ARG A 27 -14.53 -20.40 0.49
C ARG A 27 -15.94 -20.69 1.00
N LYS A 28 -16.87 -19.72 0.95
CA LYS A 28 -18.23 -19.83 1.49
C LYS A 28 -18.27 -20.42 2.91
N ARG A 29 -17.28 -20.07 3.74
CA ARG A 29 -17.25 -20.56 5.13
C ARG A 29 -18.47 -20.02 5.87
N THR A 30 -19.06 -20.86 6.71
CA THR A 30 -20.32 -20.65 7.44
C THR A 30 -20.21 -19.60 8.57
N GLY A 31 -19.70 -18.41 8.27
CA GLY A 31 -19.81 -17.22 9.11
C GLY A 31 -20.92 -16.33 8.56
N SER A 32 -21.63 -15.61 9.44
CA SER A 32 -22.56 -14.58 8.97
C SER A 32 -21.73 -13.42 8.40
N LEU A 33 -22.13 -12.91 7.22
CA LEU A 33 -21.44 -11.84 6.51
C LEU A 33 -21.33 -10.59 7.40
N GLU A 34 -22.32 -10.38 8.27
CA GLU A 34 -22.34 -9.31 9.26
C GLU A 34 -21.13 -9.38 10.20
N ARG A 35 -20.79 -10.57 10.74
CA ARG A 35 -19.61 -10.73 11.61
C ARG A 35 -18.30 -10.47 10.87
N ILE A 36 -18.22 -10.89 9.61
CA ILE A 36 -17.04 -10.64 8.76
C ILE A 36 -16.90 -9.14 8.48
N SER A 37 -18.03 -8.45 8.25
CA SER A 37 -18.06 -7.00 8.08
C SER A 37 -17.68 -6.26 9.37
N GLU A 38 -18.13 -6.71 10.54
CA GLU A 38 -17.74 -6.15 11.84
C GLU A 38 -16.22 -6.26 12.02
N GLU A 39 -15.63 -7.44 11.78
CA GLU A 39 -14.18 -7.64 11.84
C GLU A 39 -13.43 -6.73 10.85
N ALA A 40 -13.98 -6.51 9.65
CA ALA A 40 -13.42 -5.60 8.67
C ALA A 40 -13.38 -4.13 9.15
N TYR A 41 -14.43 -3.65 9.82
CA TYR A 41 -14.45 -2.32 10.41
C TYR A 41 -13.46 -2.20 11.57
N GLU A 42 -13.34 -3.22 12.41
CA GLU A 42 -12.33 -3.23 13.48
C GLU A 42 -10.90 -3.22 12.93
N ILE A 43 -10.63 -3.93 11.83
CA ILE A 43 -9.35 -3.84 11.13
C ILE A 43 -9.09 -2.41 10.66
N LEU A 44 -10.09 -1.77 10.03
CA LEU A 44 -9.97 -0.40 9.54
C LEU A 44 -9.69 0.58 10.69
N ASP A 45 -10.39 0.45 11.82
CA ASP A 45 -10.18 1.27 13.01
C ASP A 45 -8.75 1.10 13.57
N ARG A 46 -8.23 -0.14 13.66
CA ARG A 46 -6.84 -0.39 14.07
C ARG A 46 -5.81 0.21 13.12
N ILE A 47 -6.06 0.17 11.81
CA ILE A 47 -5.20 0.83 10.81
C ILE A 47 -5.23 2.34 11.03
N GLN A 48 -6.40 2.93 11.26
CA GLN A 48 -6.55 4.37 11.51
C GLN A 48 -5.96 4.81 12.86
N GLY A 49 -6.00 3.95 13.88
CA GLY A 49 -5.37 4.15 15.18
C GLY A 49 -3.87 3.90 15.22
N PHE A 50 -3.26 3.32 14.17
CA PHE A 50 -1.82 3.09 14.09
C PHE A 50 -1.04 4.42 14.23
N SER A 51 -0.02 4.44 15.10
CA SER A 51 0.90 5.57 15.28
C SER A 51 2.26 5.30 14.61
N PRO A 52 2.56 5.98 13.49
CA PRO A 52 3.88 5.96 12.86
C PRO A 52 5.00 6.47 13.78
N GLU A 53 4.68 7.37 14.70
CA GLU A 53 5.62 7.99 15.63
C GLU A 53 6.13 6.94 16.63
N GLN A 54 5.22 6.15 17.21
CA GLN A 54 5.57 5.04 18.12
C GLN A 54 6.45 3.98 17.43
N LEU A 55 6.19 3.68 16.15
CA LEU A 55 7.05 2.79 15.37
C LEU A 55 8.49 3.36 15.28
N SER A 56 8.58 4.66 15.00
CA SER A 56 9.85 5.35 14.74
C SER A 56 10.75 5.52 15.97
N GLU A 57 10.18 5.52 17.18
CA GLU A 57 10.92 5.72 18.43
C GLU A 57 12.01 4.67 18.64
N SER A 58 11.76 3.44 18.18
CA SER A 58 12.73 2.34 18.23
C SER A 58 13.90 2.49 17.23
N LYS A 59 13.89 3.54 16.37
CA LYS A 59 14.80 3.74 15.22
C LYS A 59 15.48 5.10 15.25
N ALA A 60 16.17 5.43 16.36
CA ALA A 60 16.75 6.75 16.62
C ALA A 60 17.51 7.42 15.45
N SER A 61 18.32 6.68 14.68
CA SER A 61 19.12 7.23 13.57
C SER A 61 18.34 7.46 12.26
N SER A 62 17.12 6.95 12.15
CA SER A 62 16.26 7.02 10.95
C SER A 62 14.81 7.31 11.31
N ARG A 63 14.57 7.98 12.45
CA ARG A 63 13.24 8.21 13.01
C ARG A 63 12.28 8.86 12.01
N GLU A 64 12.71 9.94 11.37
CA GLU A 64 11.92 10.66 10.38
C GLU A 64 11.59 9.80 9.15
N ASP A 65 12.57 9.04 8.65
CA ASP A 65 12.39 8.11 7.54
C ASP A 65 11.33 7.03 7.90
N TRP A 66 11.40 6.47 9.11
CA TRP A 66 10.45 5.46 9.59
C TRP A 66 9.06 6.00 9.90
N ALA A 67 8.96 7.23 10.41
CA ALA A 67 7.68 7.91 10.59
C ALA A 67 7.02 8.18 9.22
N CYS A 68 7.80 8.61 8.23
CA CYS A 68 7.32 8.79 6.85
C CYS A 68 6.83 7.45 6.26
N ILE A 69 7.61 6.38 6.38
CA ILE A 69 7.21 5.04 5.91
C ILE A 69 5.93 4.58 6.61
N GLY A 70 5.82 4.76 7.92
CA GLY A 70 4.63 4.40 8.68
C GLY A 70 3.38 5.15 8.19
N ASN A 71 3.48 6.46 7.93
CA ASN A 71 2.38 7.27 7.40
C ASN A 71 1.94 6.83 5.99
N VAL A 72 2.91 6.54 5.11
CA VAL A 72 2.64 6.03 3.77
C VAL A 72 1.90 4.70 3.84
N TYR A 73 2.41 3.76 4.63
CA TYR A 73 1.82 2.42 4.74
C TYR A 73 0.46 2.46 5.42
N LYS A 74 0.25 3.32 6.42
CA LYS A 74 -1.06 3.52 7.05
C LYS A 74 -2.13 3.86 6.01
N SER A 75 -1.83 4.84 5.15
CA SER A 75 -2.76 5.25 4.09
C SER A 75 -2.96 4.17 3.03
N ALA A 76 -1.88 3.54 2.57
CA ALA A 76 -1.96 2.47 1.58
C ALA A 76 -2.74 1.24 2.09
N VAL A 77 -2.54 0.84 3.35
CA VAL A 77 -3.25 -0.29 3.96
C VAL A 77 -4.73 0.04 4.21
N ALA A 78 -5.06 1.28 4.54
CA ALA A 78 -6.46 1.72 4.62
C ALA A 78 -7.16 1.62 3.26
N LEU A 79 -6.51 2.09 2.18
CA LEU A 79 -7.00 1.90 0.81
C LEU A 79 -7.20 0.41 0.48
N TYR A 80 -6.19 -0.42 0.75
CA TYR A 80 -6.27 -1.87 0.52
C TYR A 80 -7.45 -2.50 1.27
N CYS A 81 -7.62 -2.16 2.55
CA CYS A 81 -8.72 -2.66 3.38
C CYS A 81 -10.07 -2.37 2.73
N VAL A 82 -10.35 -1.10 2.42
CA VAL A 82 -11.66 -0.71 1.90
C VAL A 82 -11.89 -1.26 0.49
N LEU A 83 -10.98 -0.97 -0.45
CA LEU A 83 -11.17 -1.30 -1.86
C LEU A 83 -11.24 -2.82 -2.10
N SER A 84 -10.37 -3.58 -1.43
CA SER A 84 -10.36 -5.03 -1.59
C SER A 84 -11.56 -5.70 -0.89
N LEU A 85 -11.99 -5.22 0.28
CA LEU A 85 -13.13 -5.82 0.97
C LEU A 85 -14.48 -5.43 0.36
N GLN A 86 -14.59 -4.26 -0.29
CA GLN A 86 -15.77 -3.90 -1.10
C GLN A 86 -15.92 -4.82 -2.31
N SER A 87 -14.82 -5.08 -3.04
CA SER A 87 -14.83 -6.01 -4.17
C SER A 87 -15.21 -7.45 -3.77
N ALA A 88 -14.91 -7.85 -2.53
CA ALA A 88 -15.33 -9.13 -1.96
C ALA A 88 -16.73 -9.11 -1.32
N ALA A 89 -17.48 -8.00 -1.45
CA ALA A 89 -18.78 -7.76 -0.80
C ALA A 89 -18.78 -7.89 0.74
N VAL A 90 -17.60 -7.74 1.38
CA VAL A 90 -17.45 -7.73 2.85
C VAL A 90 -17.81 -6.37 3.42
N LEU A 91 -17.29 -5.29 2.81
CA LEU A 91 -17.65 -3.92 3.16
C LEU A 91 -18.64 -3.37 2.14
N PRO A 92 -19.64 -2.58 2.57
CA PRO A 92 -20.56 -1.95 1.65
C PRO A 92 -19.91 -0.79 0.89
N GLU A 93 -20.44 -0.47 -0.29
CA GLU A 93 -20.11 0.76 -1.00
C GLU A 93 -20.95 1.91 -0.45
N THR A 94 -20.34 2.74 0.40
CA THR A 94 -21.01 3.89 1.04
C THR A 94 -20.27 5.19 0.72
N PRO A 95 -20.98 6.35 0.67
CA PRO A 95 -20.34 7.65 0.49
C PRO A 95 -19.27 7.95 1.55
N THR A 96 -19.47 7.51 2.79
CA THR A 96 -18.51 7.69 3.89
C THR A 96 -17.21 6.95 3.64
N LEU A 97 -17.28 5.66 3.28
CA LEU A 97 -16.09 4.89 2.93
C LEU A 97 -15.42 5.46 1.69
N ARG A 98 -16.20 5.89 0.69
CA ARG A 98 -15.64 6.49 -0.51
C ARG A 98 -14.88 7.80 -0.22
N ALA A 99 -15.45 8.68 0.60
CA ALA A 99 -14.77 9.89 1.06
C ALA A 99 -13.50 9.57 1.85
N SER A 100 -13.53 8.53 2.69
CA SER A 100 -12.35 8.04 3.42
C SER A 100 -11.23 7.61 2.48
N CYS A 101 -11.48 6.75 1.49
CA CYS A 101 -10.41 6.38 0.57
C CYS A 101 -9.96 7.54 -0.35
N ALA A 102 -10.81 8.53 -0.65
CA ALA A 102 -10.38 9.72 -1.38
C ALA A 102 -9.40 10.56 -0.55
N ALA A 103 -9.69 10.75 0.74
CA ALA A 103 -8.79 11.43 1.68
C ALA A 103 -7.47 10.67 1.86
N HIS A 104 -7.52 9.34 1.98
CA HIS A 104 -6.32 8.51 2.04
C HIS A 104 -5.52 8.56 0.73
N GLY A 105 -6.17 8.58 -0.44
CA GLY A 105 -5.54 8.73 -1.74
C GLY A 105 -4.78 10.05 -1.88
N GLN A 106 -5.42 11.17 -1.55
CA GLN A 106 -4.79 12.50 -1.56
C GLN A 106 -3.61 12.57 -0.59
N HIS A 107 -3.79 12.08 0.64
CA HIS A 107 -2.71 12.07 1.63
C HIS A 107 -1.54 11.19 1.20
N LEU A 108 -1.83 10.01 0.63
CA LEU A 108 -0.83 9.08 0.12
C LEU A 108 -0.04 9.68 -1.04
N GLN A 109 -0.70 10.35 -2.00
CA GLN A 109 -0.02 11.05 -3.09
C GLN A 109 0.93 12.12 -2.56
N HIS A 110 0.49 12.92 -1.59
CA HIS A 110 1.32 13.93 -0.95
C HIS A 110 2.56 13.31 -0.30
N LEU A 111 2.40 12.26 0.51
CA LEU A 111 3.52 11.55 1.15
C LEU A 111 4.46 10.89 0.13
N LEU A 112 3.93 10.37 -0.98
CA LEU A 112 4.72 9.75 -2.04
C LEU A 112 5.60 10.77 -2.77
N SER A 113 5.11 11.99 -2.98
CA SER A 113 5.88 13.05 -3.66
C SER A 113 7.23 13.36 -2.98
N THR A 114 7.27 13.29 -1.65
CA THR A 114 8.48 13.53 -0.86
C THR A 114 9.31 12.25 -0.69
N SER A 115 8.65 11.14 -0.35
CA SER A 115 9.34 9.88 -0.02
C SER A 115 9.96 9.16 -1.22
N LEU A 116 9.46 9.38 -2.44
CA LEU A 116 10.09 8.84 -3.66
C LEU A 116 11.38 9.58 -4.05
N SER A 117 11.50 10.84 -3.62
CA SER A 117 12.69 11.66 -3.88
C SER A 117 13.87 11.28 -2.97
N SER A 118 13.61 10.66 -1.81
CA SER A 118 14.66 10.25 -0.87
C SER A 118 15.18 8.83 -1.19
N PRO A 119 16.50 8.66 -1.38
CA PRO A 119 17.11 7.34 -1.57
C PRO A 119 16.91 6.38 -0.40
N ARG A 120 16.64 6.89 0.80
CA ARG A 120 16.44 6.07 2.01
C ARG A 120 15.06 5.42 2.07
N THR A 121 14.05 6.11 1.53
CA THR A 121 12.65 5.71 1.64
C THR A 121 12.07 5.19 0.33
N ARG A 122 12.59 5.61 -0.83
CA ARG A 122 12.00 5.29 -2.14
C ARG A 122 11.78 3.79 -2.40
N MET A 123 12.64 2.93 -1.84
CA MET A 123 12.55 1.48 -2.01
C MET A 123 11.30 0.88 -1.35
N PHE A 124 10.72 1.57 -0.37
CA PHE A 124 9.52 1.14 0.34
C PHE A 124 8.22 1.56 -0.36
N MET A 125 8.31 2.39 -1.40
CA MET A 125 7.16 3.07 -2.00
C MET A 125 6.48 2.29 -3.12
N PHE A 126 7.03 1.14 -3.52
CA PHE A 126 6.50 0.36 -4.63
C PHE A 126 5.05 -0.10 -4.40
N TRP A 127 4.78 -0.81 -3.30
CA TRP A 127 3.43 -1.26 -2.99
C TRP A 127 2.47 -0.08 -2.75
N PRO A 128 2.81 0.94 -1.93
CA PRO A 128 1.99 2.13 -1.78
C PRO A 128 1.65 2.86 -3.11
N LEU A 129 2.57 2.93 -4.08
CA LEU A 129 2.29 3.47 -5.40
C LEU A 129 1.22 2.68 -6.17
N ILE A 130 1.20 1.36 -6.02
CA ILE A 130 0.17 0.52 -6.62
C ILE A 130 -1.19 0.86 -6.03
N LEU A 131 -1.28 1.01 -4.71
CA LEU A 131 -2.56 1.30 -4.03
C LEU A 131 -3.07 2.69 -4.40
N LEU A 132 -2.18 3.67 -4.53
CA LEU A 132 -2.54 4.97 -5.11
C LEU A 132 -3.03 4.81 -6.56
N GLY A 133 -2.39 3.95 -7.36
CA GLY A 133 -2.80 3.67 -8.73
C GLY A 133 -4.19 3.06 -8.84
N VAL A 134 -4.57 2.16 -7.94
CA VAL A 134 -5.93 1.61 -7.89
C VAL A 134 -6.92 2.72 -7.57
N GLU A 135 -6.65 3.51 -6.53
CA GLU A 135 -7.52 4.63 -6.14
C GLU A 135 -7.63 5.71 -7.23
N ALA A 136 -6.59 5.90 -8.05
CA ALA A 136 -6.56 6.87 -9.15
C ALA A 136 -7.61 6.60 -10.25
N VAL A 137 -8.29 5.45 -10.24
CA VAL A 137 -9.44 5.22 -11.12
C VAL A 137 -10.58 6.20 -10.84
N HIS A 138 -10.74 6.63 -9.59
CA HIS A 138 -11.73 7.63 -9.17
C HIS A 138 -11.21 9.07 -9.24
N GLY A 139 -9.91 9.24 -9.47
CA GLY A 139 -9.23 10.53 -9.54
C GLY A 139 -9.04 11.03 -10.97
N ASP A 140 -8.19 12.04 -11.09
CA ASP A 140 -7.85 12.69 -12.35
C ASP A 140 -6.68 12.03 -13.09
N ALA A 141 -6.46 12.46 -14.34
CA ALA A 141 -5.34 12.01 -15.16
C ALA A 141 -3.98 12.32 -14.51
N THR A 142 -3.89 13.41 -13.74
CA THR A 142 -2.65 13.84 -13.09
C THR A 142 -2.15 12.80 -12.08
N THR A 143 -3.04 12.22 -11.29
CA THR A 143 -2.67 11.15 -10.35
C THR A 143 -2.21 9.88 -11.07
N ARG A 144 -2.87 9.53 -12.18
CA ARG A 144 -2.49 8.39 -13.02
C ARG A 144 -1.10 8.59 -13.63
N ASP A 145 -0.83 9.76 -14.19
CA ASP A 145 0.48 10.13 -14.76
C ASP A 145 1.60 10.09 -13.71
N PHE A 146 1.31 10.59 -12.50
CA PHE A 146 2.24 10.51 -11.37
C PHE A 146 2.63 9.06 -11.04
N VAL A 147 1.63 8.17 -10.95
CA VAL A 147 1.86 6.75 -10.66
C VAL A 147 2.66 6.07 -11.78
N LEU A 148 2.27 6.27 -13.05
CA LEU A 148 2.98 5.67 -14.18
C LEU A 148 4.43 6.13 -14.24
N LYS A 149 4.69 7.42 -14.08
CA LYS A 149 6.04 7.99 -14.08
C LYS A 149 6.91 7.34 -13.00
N HIS A 150 6.43 7.26 -11.77
CA HIS A 150 7.23 6.76 -10.66
C HIS A 150 7.40 5.24 -10.66
N LEU A 151 6.46 4.48 -11.21
CA LEU A 151 6.67 3.04 -11.45
C LEU A 151 7.79 2.79 -12.47
N LEU A 152 7.85 3.58 -13.54
CA LEU A 152 8.94 3.52 -14.52
C LEU A 152 10.29 3.92 -13.90
N GLU A 153 10.32 4.95 -13.06
CA GLU A 153 11.53 5.34 -12.35
C GLU A 153 11.99 4.25 -11.37
N LEU A 154 11.06 3.68 -10.60
CA LEU A 154 11.37 2.57 -9.69
C LEU A 154 11.89 1.34 -10.43
N SER A 155 11.38 1.01 -11.63
CA SER A 155 11.89 -0.13 -12.40
C SER A 155 13.38 0.01 -12.73
N ARG A 156 13.82 1.23 -13.07
CA ARG A 156 15.23 1.55 -13.35
C ARG A 156 16.08 1.45 -12.10
N VAL A 157 15.52 1.82 -10.95
CA VAL A 157 16.18 1.78 -9.65
C VAL A 157 16.39 0.36 -9.14
N VAL A 158 15.34 -0.45 -9.19
CA VAL A 158 15.35 -1.82 -8.63
C VAL A 158 15.92 -2.84 -9.60
N GLY A 159 16.02 -2.48 -10.89
CA GLY A 159 16.58 -3.35 -11.93
C GLY A 159 15.68 -4.54 -12.29
N THR A 160 14.38 -4.47 -12.00
CA THR A 160 13.42 -5.54 -12.32
C THR A 160 12.26 -5.02 -13.17
N SER A 161 11.60 -5.94 -13.88
CA SER A 161 10.40 -5.64 -14.67
C SER A 161 9.13 -5.51 -13.82
N VAL A 162 9.18 -5.81 -12.51
CA VAL A 162 7.98 -5.88 -11.66
C VAL A 162 7.22 -4.53 -11.62
N PRO A 163 7.87 -3.36 -11.47
CA PRO A 163 7.16 -2.08 -11.55
C PRO A 163 6.58 -1.78 -12.94
N LEU A 164 7.21 -2.25 -14.02
CA LEU A 164 6.66 -2.11 -15.39
C LEU A 164 5.43 -3.00 -15.60
N THR A 165 5.41 -4.18 -14.97
CA THR A 165 4.21 -5.03 -14.97
C THR A 165 3.07 -4.34 -14.21
N ALA A 166 3.34 -3.77 -13.04
CA ALA A 166 2.34 -2.98 -12.30
C ALA A 166 1.83 -1.79 -13.13
N GLN A 167 2.73 -1.09 -13.83
CA GLN A 167 2.38 0.01 -14.72
C GLN A 167 1.38 -0.43 -15.82
N ARG A 168 1.63 -1.57 -16.47
CA ARG A 168 0.74 -2.12 -17.50
C ARG A 168 -0.61 -2.54 -16.94
N VAL A 169 -0.62 -3.20 -15.78
CA VAL A 169 -1.85 -3.63 -15.11
C VAL A 169 -2.74 -2.42 -14.80
N LEU A 170 -2.18 -1.39 -14.19
CA LEU A 170 -2.92 -0.16 -13.86
C LEU A 170 -3.42 0.56 -15.11
N ALA A 171 -2.59 0.68 -16.15
CA ALA A 171 -3.01 1.30 -17.40
C ALA A 171 -4.19 0.56 -18.06
N SER A 172 -4.13 -0.78 -18.11
CA SER A 172 -5.23 -1.60 -18.63
C SER A 172 -6.49 -1.49 -17.77
N PHE A 173 -6.34 -1.47 -16.44
CA PHE A 173 -7.44 -1.28 -15.51
C PHE A 173 -8.14 0.07 -15.73
N TRP A 174 -7.40 1.17 -15.82
CA TRP A 174 -8.01 2.48 -16.08
C TRP A 174 -8.69 2.57 -17.45
N ALA A 175 -8.17 1.83 -18.45
CA ALA A 175 -8.76 1.77 -19.79
C ALA A 175 -10.03 0.90 -19.86
N SER A 176 -10.22 -0.05 -18.93
CA SER A 176 -11.41 -0.91 -18.93
C SER A 176 -12.67 -0.18 -18.49
N GLY A 177 -12.53 0.91 -17.74
CA GLY A 177 -13.65 1.63 -17.11
C GLY A 177 -14.21 0.97 -15.85
N ASP A 178 -13.69 -0.19 -15.47
CA ASP A 178 -14.00 -0.84 -14.19
C ASP A 178 -13.32 -0.09 -13.04
N GLN A 179 -13.90 -0.20 -11.84
CA GLN A 179 -13.42 0.47 -10.63
C GLN A 179 -13.17 -0.51 -9.48
N SER A 180 -13.49 -1.80 -9.67
CA SER A 180 -13.35 -2.81 -8.64
C SER A 180 -11.90 -3.28 -8.48
N TRP A 181 -11.53 -3.65 -7.26
CA TRP A 181 -10.23 -4.22 -6.95
C TRP A 181 -9.94 -5.48 -7.78
N ASP A 182 -10.93 -6.36 -7.92
CA ASP A 182 -10.77 -7.64 -8.62
C ASP A 182 -10.64 -7.48 -10.15
N ALA A 183 -11.17 -6.39 -10.74
CA ALA A 183 -10.88 -6.05 -12.13
C ALA A 183 -9.44 -5.54 -12.33
N CYS A 184 -8.87 -4.86 -11.34
CA CYS A 184 -7.47 -4.46 -11.38
C CYS A 184 -6.51 -5.66 -11.18
N PHE A 185 -6.88 -6.61 -10.33
CA PHE A 185 -6.07 -7.79 -10.01
C PHE A 185 -6.80 -9.09 -10.35
N ASP A 186 -7.04 -9.27 -11.64
CA ASP A 186 -7.69 -10.42 -12.26
C ASP A 186 -6.97 -11.77 -12.04
N ARG A 187 -5.68 -11.71 -11.72
CA ARG A 187 -4.82 -12.85 -11.42
C ARG A 187 -3.82 -12.51 -10.33
N PRO A 188 -3.13 -13.51 -9.76
CA PRO A 188 -2.08 -13.25 -8.78
C PRO A 188 -0.91 -12.47 -9.41
N TYR A 189 -0.55 -11.34 -8.78
CA TYR A 189 0.62 -10.56 -9.13
C TYR A 189 1.61 -10.50 -7.95
N PRO A 190 2.93 -10.61 -8.19
CA PRO A 190 3.95 -10.56 -7.14
C PRO A 190 4.27 -9.11 -6.71
N PHE A 191 3.23 -8.31 -6.46
CA PHE A 191 3.37 -6.88 -6.15
C PHE A 191 3.60 -6.62 -4.65
N THR A 192 3.24 -7.57 -3.80
CA THR A 192 3.46 -7.53 -2.34
C THR A 192 4.84 -8.06 -1.95
N THR A 193 5.47 -8.87 -2.81
CA THR A 193 6.85 -9.33 -2.60
C THR A 193 7.78 -8.17 -2.91
N GLN A 194 8.18 -7.44 -1.85
CA GLN A 194 9.25 -6.47 -1.98
C GLN A 194 10.45 -7.16 -2.62
N ILE A 195 10.96 -6.54 -3.67
CA ILE A 195 12.23 -6.91 -4.28
C ILE A 195 13.23 -6.83 -3.14
N ALA A 196 13.77 -7.97 -2.72
CA ALA A 196 14.75 -8.06 -1.65
C ALA A 196 16.04 -7.37 -2.12
N VAL A 197 16.09 -6.04 -2.01
CA VAL A 197 17.28 -5.25 -2.27
C VAL A 197 17.84 -4.86 -0.91
N ASP A 198 19.13 -5.14 -0.70
CA ASP A 198 19.87 -4.81 0.52
C ASP A 198 19.70 -3.33 0.89
N VAL A 199 19.01 -3.07 2.01
CA VAL A 199 18.70 -1.73 2.54
C VAL A 199 19.74 -1.25 3.55
N GLY A 200 20.95 -1.84 3.58
CA GLY A 200 22.04 -1.45 4.49
C GLY A 200 22.36 0.05 4.56
N ARG A 201 21.94 0.83 3.56
CA ARG A 201 22.08 2.30 3.52
C ARG A 201 21.17 3.09 4.48
N VAL A 202 20.17 2.45 5.11
CA VAL A 202 19.34 3.10 6.15
C VAL A 202 20.06 3.10 7.52
N TYR A 203 21.14 2.33 7.68
CA TYR A 203 21.83 2.12 8.96
C TYR A 203 23.31 2.53 9.02
N ALA A 204 23.95 2.93 7.91
CA ALA A 204 25.37 3.27 7.94
C ALA A 204 25.62 4.77 8.22
N PRO A 205 26.34 5.14 9.30
CA PRO A 205 27.02 6.42 9.35
C PRO A 205 28.07 6.44 8.23
N ARG A 206 28.16 7.55 7.49
CA ARG A 206 29.33 7.81 6.64
C ARG A 206 30.55 7.94 7.56
N GLN A 207 31.31 6.87 7.75
CA GLN A 207 32.72 7.03 8.07
C GLN A 207 33.36 7.58 6.80
N ARG A 208 33.80 8.84 6.88
CA ARG A 208 34.74 9.41 5.92
C ARG A 208 36.11 8.85 6.30
N ASP A 209 36.75 8.19 5.36
CA ASP A 209 38.15 7.81 5.48
C ASP A 209 38.99 9.09 5.60
N LEU A 210 39.81 9.13 6.67
CA LEU A 210 41.04 9.91 6.77
C LEU A 210 42.18 8.90 6.86
#